data_AF-A0AA88U4R0-F1
#
_entry.id   AF-A0AA88U4R0-F1
#
_cell.length_a   1.000
_cell.length_b   1.000
_cell.length_c   1.000
_cell.angle_alpha   90.00
_cell.angle_beta   90.00
_cell.angle_gamma   90.00
#
_symmetry.space_group_name_H-M   'P 1'
#
loop_
_entity.id
_entity.type
_entity.pdbx_description
1 polymer ?
#
loop_
_entity_poly.entity_id
_entity_poly.type
_entity_poly.pdbx_seq_one_letter_code
_entity_poly.pdbx_strand_id
1 'polypeptide(L)'
;MQTAEQQRQILRMLEKSLARELDLEKKMIESTHVEEGLKLRLHQEVFCIEEEAMVAWERLFEADNIAEVLLGTSKELMGRVQMLQFHLNGSVQREGELRSQHHDYVEQLKAKDRALQKLENSSVERNEFFLSQESTLKSSLREVEDKLVIADSEAFTLREKVSSLEKQLEESESQLLKEKALRDENQELCSKFHEPGSTVEDLKSELSRCKSRAENAEAKCNSLEETNMELNKELSLLKSKGITSDRADSLERQLRESDIQLHHAVASVEASQEKQTMLYSTIKDMENLIKDLKLKVSKAENHAESAEDKCIILSESNSDLNEELSFLRGRMECLEASLHQAEETKKATAKDIGVRTEVIAGLVVQLALERERLQKQISSLRKEKKILVKHLQQTTNELGASMSHDGKGNSNDYMHSKLAFSTVTCEKDSKGAAEFLATSSEPEKMPKDVPLGEPGIGLADSTAKLETTRNIDIAQLRSKKLFLFILM
;
A
#
# COMPACT_ATOMS: atom_id res chain seq x y z
N MET A 1 115.91 -13.50 -83.88
CA MET A 1 116.15 -13.72 -82.44
C MET A 1 115.56 -12.55 -81.68
N GLN A 2 114.81 -12.78 -80.59
CA GLN A 2 114.56 -11.70 -79.63
C GLN A 2 115.87 -11.42 -78.88
N THR A 3 116.13 -10.16 -78.52
CA THR A 3 117.23 -9.81 -77.62
C THR A 3 116.83 -10.07 -76.17
N ALA A 4 117.80 -10.39 -75.30
CA ALA A 4 117.53 -10.67 -73.88
C ALA A 4 116.80 -9.52 -73.16
N GLU A 5 116.98 -8.28 -73.64
CA GLU A 5 116.29 -7.09 -73.14
C GLU A 5 114.77 -7.14 -73.40
N GLN A 6 114.33 -7.66 -74.54
CA GLN A 6 112.91 -7.87 -74.84
C GLN A 6 112.30 -8.93 -73.92
N GLN A 7 113.01 -10.02 -73.65
CA GLN A 7 112.57 -11.06 -72.73
C GLN A 7 112.45 -10.54 -71.28
N ARG A 8 113.42 -9.74 -70.82
CA ARG A 8 113.33 -9.02 -69.53
C ARG A 8 112.14 -8.07 -69.47
N GLN A 9 111.84 -7.36 -70.55
CA GLN A 9 110.70 -6.45 -70.59
C GLN A 9 109.36 -7.20 -70.57
N ILE A 10 109.26 -8.36 -71.24
CA ILE A 10 108.08 -9.24 -71.15
C ILE A 10 107.90 -9.79 -69.74
N LEU A 11 108.96 -10.30 -69.10
CA LEU A 11 108.90 -10.79 -67.71
C LEU A 11 108.43 -9.71 -66.75
N ARG A 12 108.98 -8.49 -66.82
CA ARG A 12 108.52 -7.33 -66.02
C ARG A 12 107.06 -6.94 -66.26
N MET A 13 106.49 -7.22 -67.44
CA MET A 13 105.07 -7.01 -67.69
C MET A 13 104.21 -8.12 -67.10
N LEU A 14 104.67 -9.38 -67.15
CA LEU A 14 104.00 -10.53 -66.52
C LEU A 14 104.02 -10.43 -64.99
N GLU A 15 105.16 -10.10 -64.39
CA GLU A 15 105.30 -9.79 -62.94
C GLU A 15 104.31 -8.72 -62.50
N LYS A 16 104.21 -7.62 -63.26
CA LYS A 16 103.22 -6.55 -63.01
C LYS A 16 101.78 -6.97 -63.32
N SER A 17 101.54 -7.98 -64.13
CA SER A 17 100.19 -8.53 -64.35
C SER A 17 99.78 -9.37 -63.17
N LEU A 18 100.61 -10.36 -62.79
CA LEU A 18 100.39 -11.25 -61.64
C LEU A 18 100.25 -10.46 -60.34
N ALA A 19 101.06 -9.42 -60.12
CA ALA A 19 100.95 -8.57 -58.92
C ALA A 19 99.62 -7.77 -58.86
N ARG A 20 99.01 -7.45 -60.01
CA ARG A 20 97.66 -6.83 -60.06
C ARG A 20 96.55 -7.87 -59.96
N GLU A 21 96.77 -9.07 -60.50
CA GLU A 21 95.84 -10.19 -60.41
C GLU A 21 95.69 -10.68 -58.96
N LEU A 22 96.79 -10.83 -58.22
CA LEU A 22 96.79 -11.15 -56.79
C LEU A 22 96.21 -10.02 -55.90
N ASP A 23 96.41 -8.75 -56.27
CA ASP A 23 95.78 -7.60 -55.60
C ASP A 23 94.26 -7.55 -55.86
N LEU A 24 93.82 -7.94 -57.06
CA LEU A 24 92.40 -8.10 -57.39
C LEU A 24 91.78 -9.32 -56.69
N GLU A 25 92.44 -10.47 -56.67
CA GLU A 25 91.99 -11.67 -55.94
C GLU A 25 91.84 -11.37 -54.45
N LYS A 26 92.83 -10.72 -53.84
CA LYS A 26 92.75 -10.24 -52.46
C LYS A 26 91.52 -9.34 -52.24
N LYS A 27 91.29 -8.35 -53.12
CA LYS A 27 90.13 -7.45 -53.03
C LYS A 27 88.80 -8.15 -53.24
N MET A 28 88.75 -9.19 -54.07
CA MET A 28 87.57 -10.05 -54.24
C MET A 28 87.28 -10.81 -52.93
N ILE A 29 88.30 -11.39 -52.28
CA ILE A 29 88.15 -12.08 -50.99
C ILE A 29 87.70 -11.10 -49.89
N GLU A 30 88.32 -9.92 -49.80
CA GLU A 30 87.92 -8.86 -48.87
C GLU A 30 86.48 -8.39 -49.12
N SER A 31 86.08 -8.22 -50.39
CA SER A 31 84.71 -7.85 -50.77
C SER A 31 83.68 -8.94 -50.43
N THR A 32 83.99 -10.21 -50.69
CA THR A 32 83.11 -11.35 -50.35
C THR A 32 82.90 -11.44 -48.84
N HIS A 33 83.96 -11.26 -48.04
CA HIS A 33 83.84 -11.28 -46.58
C HIS A 33 83.00 -10.11 -46.05
N VAL A 34 83.10 -8.93 -46.67
CA VAL A 34 82.22 -7.78 -46.37
C VAL A 34 80.77 -8.08 -46.77
N GLU A 35 80.52 -8.70 -47.92
CA GLU A 35 79.17 -9.10 -48.35
C GLU A 35 78.53 -10.11 -47.38
N GLU A 36 79.26 -11.15 -46.97
CA GLU A 36 78.82 -12.11 -45.96
C GLU A 36 78.51 -11.44 -44.61
N GLY A 37 79.38 -10.54 -44.17
CA GLY A 37 79.20 -9.76 -42.93
C GLY A 37 78.07 -8.73 -42.98
N LEU A 38 77.67 -8.25 -44.16
CA LEU A 38 76.47 -7.44 -44.37
C LEU A 38 75.22 -8.31 -44.43
N LYS A 39 75.26 -9.46 -45.12
CA LYS A 39 74.16 -10.41 -45.25
C LYS A 39 73.73 -11.00 -43.89
N LEU A 40 74.68 -11.34 -43.03
CA LEU A 40 74.41 -11.79 -41.66
C LEU A 40 73.71 -10.68 -40.85
N ARG A 41 74.19 -9.44 -40.96
CA ARG A 41 73.66 -8.29 -40.25
C ARG A 41 72.24 -7.93 -40.70
N LEU A 42 72.00 -7.95 -42.01
CA LEU A 42 70.67 -7.77 -42.60
C LEU A 42 69.69 -8.86 -42.13
N HIS A 43 70.13 -10.12 -42.05
CA HIS A 43 69.27 -11.19 -41.54
C HIS A 43 68.91 -11.00 -40.05
N GLN A 44 69.87 -10.55 -39.23
CA GLN A 44 69.61 -10.20 -37.83
C GLN A 44 68.67 -8.99 -37.69
N GLU A 45 68.85 -7.95 -38.51
CA GLU A 45 68.01 -6.76 -38.53
C GLU A 45 66.57 -7.08 -38.97
N VAL A 46 66.40 -7.91 -40.01
CA VAL A 46 65.10 -8.44 -40.42
C VAL A 46 64.44 -9.25 -39.31
N PHE A 47 65.17 -10.14 -38.63
CA PHE A 47 64.62 -10.92 -37.52
C PHE A 47 64.12 -10.04 -36.37
N CYS A 48 64.89 -9.00 -35.98
CA CYS A 48 64.45 -8.05 -34.95
C CYS A 48 63.20 -7.25 -35.40
N ILE A 49 63.12 -6.85 -36.68
CA ILE A 49 61.93 -6.17 -37.22
C ILE A 49 60.71 -7.10 -37.26
N GLU A 50 60.89 -8.39 -37.55
CA GLU A 50 59.81 -9.39 -37.51
C GLU A 50 59.30 -9.63 -36.07
N GLU A 51 60.20 -9.65 -35.08
CA GLU A 51 59.84 -9.75 -33.66
C GLU A 51 59.12 -8.48 -33.15
N GLU A 52 59.63 -7.28 -33.45
CA GLU A 52 58.97 -6.00 -33.13
C GLU A 52 57.59 -5.89 -33.80
N ALA A 53 57.47 -6.32 -35.07
CA ALA A 53 56.20 -6.33 -35.78
C ALA A 53 55.20 -7.30 -35.14
N MET A 54 55.62 -8.50 -34.70
CA MET A 54 54.75 -9.46 -34.02
C MET A 54 54.15 -8.86 -32.73
N VAL A 55 54.98 -8.22 -31.91
CA VAL A 55 54.55 -7.53 -30.69
C VAL A 55 53.65 -6.33 -30.98
N ALA A 56 53.87 -5.62 -32.10
CA ALA A 56 52.99 -4.53 -32.54
C ALA A 56 51.60 -5.04 -32.99
N TRP A 57 51.54 -6.17 -33.71
CA TRP A 57 50.29 -6.80 -34.12
C TRP A 57 49.50 -7.37 -32.93
N GLU A 58 50.18 -8.00 -31.96
CA GLU A 58 49.55 -8.49 -30.72
C GLU A 58 48.88 -7.33 -29.95
N ARG A 59 49.60 -6.22 -29.73
CA ARG A 59 49.06 -5.02 -29.06
C ARG A 59 47.93 -4.35 -29.82
N LEU A 60 47.96 -4.37 -31.16
CA LEU A 60 46.85 -3.86 -31.99
C LEU A 60 45.59 -4.74 -31.79
N PHE A 61 45.74 -6.05 -31.82
CA PHE A 61 44.65 -6.99 -31.56
C PHE A 61 44.09 -6.84 -30.13
N GLU A 62 44.94 -6.70 -29.11
CA GLU A 62 44.49 -6.38 -27.74
C GLU A 62 43.69 -5.07 -27.69
N ALA A 63 44.18 -4.01 -28.35
CA ALA A 63 43.52 -2.70 -28.38
C ALA A 63 42.15 -2.75 -29.08
N ASP A 64 42.03 -3.46 -30.21
CA ASP A 64 40.76 -3.63 -30.94
C ASP A 64 39.75 -4.43 -30.10
N ASN A 65 40.18 -5.49 -29.40
CA ASN A 65 39.32 -6.24 -28.49
C ASN A 65 38.82 -5.38 -27.31
N ILE A 66 39.70 -4.56 -26.72
CA ILE A 66 39.34 -3.60 -25.66
C ILE A 66 38.34 -2.56 -26.22
N ALA A 67 38.53 -2.09 -27.45
CA ALA A 67 37.64 -1.13 -28.09
C ALA A 67 36.22 -1.68 -28.32
N GLU A 68 36.06 -2.93 -28.78
CA GLU A 68 34.72 -3.52 -28.94
C GLU A 68 34.04 -3.81 -27.59
N VAL A 69 34.79 -4.20 -26.54
CA VAL A 69 34.23 -4.35 -25.18
C VAL A 69 33.75 -3.00 -24.62
N LEU A 70 34.53 -1.93 -24.83
CA LEU A 70 34.13 -0.56 -24.46
C LEU A 70 32.92 -0.08 -25.29
N LEU A 71 32.86 -0.44 -26.57
CA LEU A 71 31.72 -0.12 -27.43
C LEU A 71 30.45 -0.89 -27.00
N GLY A 72 30.58 -2.17 -26.62
CA GLY A 72 29.49 -2.99 -26.09
C GLY A 72 28.91 -2.42 -24.79
N THR A 73 29.76 -2.13 -23.81
CA THR A 73 29.35 -1.51 -22.53
C THR A 73 28.79 -0.11 -22.72
N SER A 74 29.29 0.68 -23.69
CA SER A 74 28.73 1.99 -24.05
C SER A 74 27.32 1.87 -24.65
N LYS A 75 27.09 0.92 -25.58
CA LYS A 75 25.76 0.61 -26.15
C LYS A 75 24.78 0.19 -25.05
N GLU A 76 25.21 -0.65 -24.11
CA GLU A 76 24.36 -1.09 -22.99
C GLU A 76 23.99 0.07 -22.04
N LEU A 77 24.98 0.90 -21.67
CA LEU A 77 24.76 2.08 -20.82
C LEU A 77 23.81 3.08 -21.48
N MET A 78 23.91 3.29 -22.79
CA MET A 78 22.98 4.13 -23.56
C MET A 78 21.54 3.58 -23.47
N GLY A 79 21.34 2.27 -23.62
CA GLY A 79 20.03 1.64 -23.46
C GLY A 79 19.45 1.80 -22.04
N ARG A 80 20.28 1.63 -21.00
CA ARG A 80 19.90 1.88 -19.60
C ARG A 80 19.49 3.35 -19.37
N VAL A 81 20.21 4.31 -19.95
CA VAL A 81 19.89 5.75 -19.86
C VAL A 81 18.57 6.08 -20.57
N GLN A 82 18.31 5.53 -21.76
CA GLN A 82 17.06 5.71 -22.48
C GLN A 82 15.86 5.15 -21.72
N MET A 83 16.01 3.97 -21.10
CA MET A 83 15.00 3.34 -20.24
C MET A 83 14.69 4.23 -19.01
N LEU A 84 15.72 4.74 -18.32
CA LEU A 84 15.56 5.66 -17.20
C LEU A 84 14.87 6.97 -17.61
N GLN A 85 15.20 7.52 -18.78
CA GLN A 85 14.55 8.72 -19.31
C GLN A 85 13.06 8.48 -19.61
N PHE A 86 12.70 7.32 -20.16
CA PHE A 86 11.31 6.93 -20.37
C PHE A 86 10.53 6.81 -19.03
N HIS A 87 11.10 6.13 -18.04
CA HIS A 87 10.49 6.02 -16.71
C HIS A 87 10.35 7.37 -16.00
N LEU A 88 11.34 8.27 -16.14
CA LEU A 88 11.29 9.62 -15.59
C LEU A 88 10.14 10.42 -16.22
N ASN A 89 9.98 10.38 -17.55
CA ASN A 89 8.87 11.05 -18.24
C ASN A 89 7.50 10.54 -17.74
N GLY A 90 7.33 9.21 -17.60
CA GLY A 90 6.11 8.61 -17.04
C GLY A 90 5.91 8.87 -15.54
N SER A 91 6.97 9.24 -14.81
CA SER A 91 6.87 9.72 -13.43
C SER A 91 6.39 11.17 -13.38
N VAL A 92 6.98 12.05 -14.20
CA VAL A 92 6.60 13.47 -14.31
C VAL A 92 5.16 13.64 -14.77
N GLN A 93 4.68 12.81 -15.71
CA GLN A 93 3.26 12.83 -16.12
C GLN A 93 2.32 12.51 -14.95
N ARG A 94 2.54 11.39 -14.24
CA ARG A 94 1.72 10.99 -13.09
C ARG A 94 1.79 11.99 -11.94
N GLU A 95 2.95 12.62 -11.74
CA GLU A 95 3.09 13.72 -10.78
C GLU A 95 2.24 14.93 -11.20
N GLY A 96 2.20 15.28 -12.48
CA GLY A 96 1.33 16.33 -13.03
C GLY A 96 -0.16 16.03 -12.83
N GLU A 97 -0.58 14.79 -13.10
CA GLU A 97 -1.95 14.30 -12.89
C GLU A 97 -2.36 14.41 -11.40
N LEU A 98 -1.51 13.93 -10.49
CA LEU A 98 -1.73 14.04 -9.04
C LEU A 98 -1.74 15.50 -8.54
N ARG A 99 -0.88 16.36 -9.11
CA ARG A 99 -0.87 17.81 -8.81
C ARG A 99 -2.18 18.48 -9.24
N SER A 100 -2.75 18.09 -10.38
CA SER A 100 -4.07 18.57 -10.82
C SER A 100 -5.17 18.13 -9.85
N GLN A 101 -5.26 16.82 -9.55
CA GLN A 101 -6.25 16.29 -8.60
C GLN A 101 -6.15 16.97 -7.23
N HIS A 102 -4.94 17.19 -6.72
CA HIS A 102 -4.72 17.91 -5.46
C HIS A 102 -5.20 19.38 -5.55
N HIS A 103 -5.00 20.05 -6.68
CA HIS A 103 -5.53 21.41 -6.89
C HIS A 103 -7.07 21.43 -6.89
N ASP A 104 -7.71 20.47 -7.56
CA ASP A 104 -9.17 20.32 -7.59
C ASP A 104 -9.74 20.06 -6.17
N TYR A 105 -9.10 19.20 -5.37
CA TYR A 105 -9.48 18.99 -3.97
C TYR A 105 -9.30 20.26 -3.12
N VAL A 106 -8.23 21.04 -3.34
CA VAL A 106 -8.00 22.30 -2.62
C VAL A 106 -9.06 23.35 -2.95
N GLU A 107 -9.50 23.48 -4.19
CA GLU A 107 -10.61 24.39 -4.53
C GLU A 107 -11.97 23.89 -4.02
N GLN A 108 -12.20 22.58 -4.01
CA GLN A 108 -13.39 21.99 -3.36
C GLN A 108 -13.41 22.25 -1.85
N LEU A 109 -12.26 22.18 -1.16
CA LEU A 109 -12.15 22.52 0.26
C LEU A 109 -12.44 24.01 0.49
N LYS A 110 -11.79 24.91 -0.27
CA LYS A 110 -12.08 26.36 -0.21
C LYS A 110 -13.56 26.68 -0.47
N ALA A 111 -14.23 25.93 -1.35
CA ALA A 111 -15.66 26.09 -1.59
C ALA A 111 -16.51 25.64 -0.39
N LYS A 112 -16.13 24.53 0.27
CA LYS A 112 -16.77 24.06 1.50
C LYS A 112 -16.55 25.02 2.67
N ASP A 113 -15.35 25.57 2.84
CA ASP A 113 -15.05 26.52 3.91
C ASP A 113 -15.88 27.81 3.78
N ARG A 114 -16.03 28.34 2.57
CA ARG A 114 -16.94 29.48 2.29
C ARG A 114 -18.40 29.14 2.62
N ALA A 115 -18.83 27.90 2.37
CA ALA A 115 -20.19 27.46 2.70
C ALA A 115 -20.39 27.28 4.21
N LEU A 116 -19.39 26.75 4.93
CA LEU A 116 -19.39 26.64 6.39
C LEU A 116 -19.43 28.02 7.06
N GLN A 117 -18.57 28.95 6.64
CA GLN A 117 -18.57 30.33 7.16
C GLN A 117 -19.92 31.03 6.93
N LYS A 118 -20.57 30.80 5.77
CA LYS A 118 -21.92 31.32 5.52
C LYS A 118 -22.98 30.69 6.42
N LEU A 119 -22.88 29.38 6.69
CA LEU A 119 -23.78 28.67 7.61
C LEU A 119 -23.60 29.17 9.06
N GLU A 120 -22.35 29.33 9.50
CA GLU A 120 -21.96 29.86 10.80
C GLU A 120 -22.55 31.26 11.03
N ASN A 121 -22.33 32.20 10.10
CA ASN A 121 -22.93 33.54 10.14
C ASN A 121 -24.47 33.46 10.28
N SER A 122 -25.14 32.65 9.45
CA SER A 122 -26.60 32.46 9.52
C SER A 122 -27.07 31.82 10.84
N SER A 123 -26.17 31.15 11.57
CA SER A 123 -26.46 30.59 12.89
C SER A 123 -26.26 31.62 13.99
N VAL A 124 -25.27 32.52 13.88
CA VAL A 124 -25.11 33.67 14.77
C VAL A 124 -26.32 34.60 14.66
N GLU A 125 -26.71 34.98 13.43
CA GLU A 125 -27.92 35.78 13.16
C GLU A 125 -29.19 35.17 13.79
N ARG A 126 -29.37 33.85 13.65
CA ARG A 126 -30.51 33.12 14.22
C ARG A 126 -30.47 33.06 15.75
N ASN A 127 -29.29 32.91 16.33
CA ASN A 127 -29.11 32.89 17.78
C ASN A 127 -29.35 34.27 18.39
N GLU A 128 -28.92 35.35 17.73
CA GLU A 128 -29.21 36.73 18.13
C GLU A 128 -30.72 37.03 18.07
N PHE A 129 -31.41 36.58 17.00
CA PHE A 129 -32.87 36.65 16.92
C PHE A 129 -33.55 35.89 18.07
N PHE A 130 -33.12 34.66 18.39
CA PHE A 130 -33.68 33.90 19.51
C PHE A 130 -33.41 34.56 20.87
N LEU A 131 -32.22 35.13 21.10
CA LEU A 131 -31.91 35.89 22.32
C LEU A 131 -32.80 37.14 22.45
N SER A 132 -33.06 37.84 21.35
CA SER A 132 -33.99 38.99 21.31
C SER A 132 -35.42 38.55 21.64
N GLN A 133 -35.89 37.44 21.05
CA GLN A 133 -37.20 36.85 21.36
C GLN A 133 -37.29 36.38 22.82
N GLU A 134 -36.27 35.72 23.35
CA GLU A 134 -36.20 35.26 24.74
C GLU A 134 -36.24 36.42 25.72
N SER A 135 -35.50 37.51 25.45
CA SER A 135 -35.53 38.73 26.28
C SER A 135 -36.91 39.40 26.29
N THR A 136 -37.59 39.40 25.14
CA THR A 136 -38.97 39.92 24.99
C THR A 136 -39.95 39.05 25.78
N LEU A 137 -39.89 37.72 25.62
CA LEU A 137 -40.72 36.78 26.36
C LEU A 137 -40.50 36.90 27.88
N LYS A 138 -39.24 36.99 28.34
CA LYS A 138 -38.90 37.22 29.76
C LYS A 138 -39.50 38.53 30.30
N SER A 139 -39.52 39.60 29.51
CA SER A 139 -40.16 40.86 29.92
C SER A 139 -41.68 40.71 30.06
N SER A 140 -42.34 40.01 29.12
CA SER A 140 -43.78 39.76 29.18
C SER A 140 -44.17 38.77 30.28
N LEU A 141 -43.31 37.80 30.61
CA LEU A 141 -43.52 36.88 31.71
C LEU A 141 -43.49 37.63 33.04
N ARG A 142 -42.48 38.50 33.25
CA ARG A 142 -42.43 39.36 34.44
C ARG A 142 -43.67 40.24 34.57
N GLU A 143 -44.15 40.83 33.47
CA GLU A 143 -45.38 41.62 33.47
C GLU A 143 -46.62 40.80 33.89
N VAL A 144 -46.63 39.49 33.65
CA VAL A 144 -47.68 38.56 34.11
C VAL A 144 -47.45 38.11 35.56
N GLU A 145 -46.20 37.88 35.97
CA GLU A 145 -45.83 37.59 37.36
C GLU A 145 -46.20 38.76 38.29
N ASP A 146 -45.87 40.00 37.92
CA ASP A 146 -46.22 41.21 38.67
C ASP A 146 -47.75 41.37 38.80
N LYS A 147 -48.52 41.08 37.73
CA LYS A 147 -49.99 41.07 37.76
C LYS A 147 -50.56 39.94 38.62
N LEU A 148 -49.94 38.77 38.62
CA LEU A 148 -50.34 37.66 39.48
C LEU A 148 -50.10 38.00 40.96
N VAL A 149 -48.97 38.61 41.31
CA VAL A 149 -48.69 39.08 42.68
C VAL A 149 -49.72 40.11 43.14
N ILE A 150 -50.14 41.02 42.25
CA ILE A 150 -51.26 41.95 42.55
C ILE A 150 -52.56 41.17 42.79
N ALA A 151 -52.94 40.26 41.89
CA ALA A 151 -54.16 39.48 42.00
C ALA A 151 -54.18 38.55 43.24
N ASP A 152 -53.05 37.96 43.61
CA ASP A 152 -52.90 37.16 44.83
C ASP A 152 -52.97 38.04 46.09
N SER A 153 -52.48 39.29 46.03
CA SER A 153 -52.66 40.25 47.14
C SER A 153 -54.12 40.68 47.30
N GLU A 154 -54.85 40.92 46.19
CA GLU A 154 -56.28 41.18 46.22
C GLU A 154 -57.04 39.97 46.76
N ALA A 155 -56.74 38.77 46.26
CA ALA A 155 -57.30 37.51 46.73
C ALA A 155 -56.96 37.21 48.20
N PHE A 156 -55.80 37.67 48.70
CA PHE A 156 -55.47 37.61 50.13
C PHE A 156 -56.36 38.55 50.94
N THR A 157 -56.56 39.81 50.54
CA THR A 157 -57.48 40.71 51.26
C THR A 157 -58.95 40.24 51.19
N LEU A 158 -59.33 39.57 50.10
CA LEU A 158 -60.64 38.92 49.98
C LEU A 158 -60.73 37.68 50.88
N ARG A 159 -59.68 36.85 50.95
CA ARG A 159 -59.59 35.71 51.87
C ARG A 159 -59.58 36.13 53.32
N GLU A 160 -58.94 37.25 53.68
CA GLU A 160 -58.95 37.80 55.03
C GLU A 160 -60.35 38.33 55.42
N LYS A 161 -61.04 39.00 54.49
CA LYS A 161 -62.47 39.37 54.66
C LYS A 161 -63.37 38.14 54.78
N VAL A 162 -63.18 37.13 53.93
CA VAL A 162 -63.91 35.86 54.00
C VAL A 162 -63.62 35.16 55.32
N SER A 163 -62.36 35.06 55.75
CA SER A 163 -61.99 34.48 57.05
C SER A 163 -62.54 35.27 58.24
N SER A 164 -62.67 36.59 58.13
CA SER A 164 -63.37 37.41 59.13
C SER A 164 -64.89 37.16 59.17
N LEU A 165 -65.50 36.75 58.06
CA LEU A 165 -66.93 36.38 57.98
C LEU A 165 -67.15 34.91 58.38
N GLU A 166 -66.28 34.00 57.96
CA GLU A 166 -66.20 32.61 58.40
C GLU A 166 -65.96 32.55 59.91
N LYS A 167 -65.12 33.42 60.48
CA LYS A 167 -64.94 33.50 61.93
C LYS A 167 -66.15 34.08 62.65
N GLN A 168 -66.89 35.02 62.05
CA GLN A 168 -68.20 35.45 62.60
C GLN A 168 -69.24 34.33 62.52
N LEU A 169 -69.21 33.51 61.47
CA LEU A 169 -70.05 32.33 61.33
C LEU A 169 -69.66 31.26 62.37
N GLU A 170 -68.39 30.92 62.48
CA GLU A 170 -67.84 29.93 63.43
C GLU A 170 -67.97 30.41 64.89
N GLU A 171 -67.93 31.70 65.17
CA GLU A 171 -68.27 32.28 66.48
C GLU A 171 -69.79 32.24 66.77
N SER A 172 -70.64 32.09 65.74
CA SER A 172 -72.08 31.82 65.88
C SER A 172 -72.40 30.31 65.93
N GLU A 173 -71.63 29.45 65.27
CA GLU A 173 -71.81 28.00 65.24
C GLU A 173 -71.14 27.30 66.43
N SER A 174 -70.05 27.84 66.98
CA SER A 174 -69.45 27.37 68.24
C SER A 174 -70.26 27.75 69.48
N GLN A 175 -71.18 28.72 69.37
CA GLN A 175 -72.29 28.91 70.32
C GLN A 175 -73.39 27.81 70.20
N LEU A 176 -73.36 26.99 69.14
CA LEU A 176 -74.37 25.99 68.80
C LEU A 176 -73.85 24.53 68.94
N LEU A 177 -72.54 24.32 68.79
CA LEU A 177 -71.78 23.07 68.98
C LEU A 177 -70.61 23.31 69.97
N LYS A 178 -70.79 23.36 71.30
CA LYS A 178 -71.58 22.49 72.21
C LYS A 178 -71.08 21.03 72.27
N GLU A 179 -70.63 20.62 73.45
CA GLU A 179 -70.70 19.23 73.99
C GLU A 179 -70.16 18.04 73.12
N LYS A 180 -68.87 18.00 72.75
CA LYS A 180 -68.13 16.75 72.36
C LYS A 180 -66.58 16.90 72.41
N ALA A 181 -65.79 15.79 72.42
CA ALA A 181 -64.38 15.82 72.91
C ALA A 181 -63.35 14.72 72.43
N LEU A 182 -62.05 15.09 72.31
CA LEU A 182 -60.72 14.41 72.64
C LEU A 182 -60.04 13.18 71.88
N ARG A 183 -58.72 13.29 71.47
CA ARG A 183 -57.41 12.55 71.87
C ARG A 183 -56.41 11.65 70.96
N ASP A 184 -55.05 11.65 71.30
CA ASP A 184 -53.85 10.64 71.26
C ASP A 184 -52.58 10.57 70.23
N GLU A 185 -51.40 9.88 70.51
CA GLU A 185 -49.95 10.14 69.99
C GLU A 185 -48.73 9.02 70.03
N ASN A 186 -47.48 9.25 69.41
CA ASN A 186 -46.00 8.73 69.56
C ASN A 186 -45.35 7.42 68.84
N GLN A 187 -44.05 6.92 68.68
CA GLN A 187 -42.52 7.05 69.03
C GLN A 187 -41.54 6.27 67.97
N GLU A 188 -40.19 5.84 67.87
CA GLU A 188 -38.87 5.46 68.60
C GLU A 188 -37.49 5.29 67.71
N LEU A 189 -36.21 4.97 68.19
CA LEU A 189 -34.82 5.01 67.48
C LEU A 189 -33.60 3.96 67.81
N CYS A 190 -32.32 4.05 67.25
CA CYS A 190 -31.05 3.13 67.35
C CYS A 190 -29.61 3.71 66.85
N SER A 191 -28.32 3.17 66.73
CA SER A 191 -27.31 2.04 67.12
C SER A 191 -25.75 2.30 66.71
N LYS A 192 -24.64 1.51 67.06
CA LYS A 192 -23.09 1.60 66.73
C LYS A 192 -22.21 0.24 66.95
N PHE A 193 -20.84 -0.08 66.93
CA PHE A 193 -19.35 0.40 66.83
C PHE A 193 -18.27 -0.83 66.63
N HIS A 194 -16.87 -0.98 66.62
CA HIS A 194 -15.47 -0.30 66.62
C HIS A 194 -14.16 -1.22 66.19
N GLU A 195 -12.84 -1.08 66.67
CA GLU A 195 -11.50 -1.27 65.86
C GLU A 195 -10.08 -1.95 66.43
N PRO A 196 -8.70 -1.65 66.17
CA PRO A 196 -7.49 -2.62 65.97
C PRO A 196 -5.98 -2.41 66.61
N GLY A 197 -4.83 -3.14 66.22
CA GLY A 197 -3.33 -2.94 66.63
C GLY A 197 -2.10 -3.91 66.18
N SER A 198 -0.73 -3.64 66.38
CA SER A 198 0.53 -4.47 65.93
C SER A 198 2.07 -4.11 66.36
N THR A 199 3.17 -4.99 66.28
CA THR A 199 4.70 -4.75 66.60
C THR A 199 5.85 -5.85 66.24
N VAL A 200 7.25 -5.60 66.20
CA VAL A 200 8.53 -6.53 66.38
C VAL A 200 10.00 -6.04 65.88
N GLU A 201 11.24 -6.56 66.32
CA GLU A 201 12.72 -6.26 65.89
C GLU A 201 13.96 -7.19 66.42
N ASP A 202 15.28 -7.18 65.90
CA ASP A 202 16.71 -7.40 66.51
C ASP A 202 17.93 -8.24 65.79
N LEU A 203 19.24 -8.07 66.21
CA LEU A 203 20.55 -8.86 66.14
C LEU A 203 21.85 -8.38 65.35
N LYS A 204 23.03 -8.19 66.06
CA LYS A 204 24.37 -7.82 65.47
C LYS A 204 25.60 -7.89 66.44
N SER A 205 26.36 -9.01 66.63
CA SER A 205 27.49 -9.01 67.63
C SER A 205 28.67 -10.03 67.65
N GLU A 206 28.89 -11.00 66.74
CA GLU A 206 29.95 -12.03 66.93
C GLU A 206 30.78 -12.42 65.68
N LEU A 207 32.10 -12.09 65.67
CA LEU A 207 33.23 -12.95 65.22
C LEU A 207 34.60 -12.22 65.36
N SER A 208 35.56 -12.71 66.16
CA SER A 208 36.91 -12.11 66.27
C SER A 208 37.98 -13.08 66.82
N ARG A 209 38.67 -13.90 65.98
CA ARG A 209 39.56 -14.95 66.53
C ARG A 209 40.71 -15.59 65.68
N CYS A 210 41.38 -14.91 64.74
CA CYS A 210 42.59 -15.50 64.09
C CYS A 210 43.64 -14.46 63.63
N LYS A 211 44.78 -14.34 64.35
CA LYS A 211 45.88 -13.40 64.01
C LYS A 211 47.25 -13.83 64.58
N SER A 212 47.62 -15.12 64.53
CA SER A 212 48.81 -15.61 65.25
C SER A 212 49.42 -16.92 64.73
N ARG A 213 50.15 -16.88 63.60
CA ARG A 213 51.16 -17.90 63.22
C ARG A 213 52.12 -17.38 62.15
N ALA A 214 53.35 -17.00 62.52
CA ALA A 214 54.30 -16.34 61.61
C ALA A 214 55.80 -16.69 61.88
N GLU A 215 56.07 -17.87 62.45
CA GLU A 215 57.37 -18.20 63.05
C GLU A 215 57.88 -19.60 62.61
N ASN A 216 58.16 -19.80 61.31
CA ASN A 216 58.75 -21.06 60.82
C ASN A 216 59.50 -20.92 59.47
N ALA A 217 60.49 -20.03 59.40
CA ALA A 217 61.24 -19.75 58.16
C ALA A 217 62.78 -19.77 58.30
N GLU A 218 63.32 -19.83 59.52
CA GLU A 218 64.73 -19.50 59.79
C GLU A 218 65.69 -20.71 59.71
N ALA A 219 65.20 -21.93 59.95
CA ALA A 219 66.03 -23.14 60.13
C ALA A 219 66.60 -23.75 58.82
N LYS A 220 66.78 -22.97 57.74
CA LYS A 220 67.10 -23.49 56.40
C LYS A 220 68.35 -22.91 55.71
N CYS A 221 69.02 -21.91 56.26
CA CYS A 221 70.18 -21.29 55.61
C CYS A 221 71.51 -22.06 55.75
N ASN A 222 71.68 -22.84 56.82
CA ASN A 222 73.01 -23.33 57.25
C ASN A 222 73.54 -24.56 56.47
N SER A 223 72.97 -24.89 55.30
CA SER A 223 73.35 -26.06 54.49
C SER A 223 73.94 -25.72 53.12
N LEU A 224 74.15 -24.44 52.80
CA LEU A 224 74.64 -24.01 51.48
C LEU A 224 76.18 -23.83 51.42
N GLU A 225 76.77 -23.36 52.52
CA GLU A 225 78.15 -22.84 52.56
C GLU A 225 79.22 -23.92 52.32
N GLU A 226 79.00 -25.14 52.82
CA GLU A 226 79.93 -26.28 52.72
C GLU A 226 80.18 -26.71 51.26
N THR A 227 79.23 -26.47 50.35
CA THR A 227 79.32 -26.87 48.94
C THR A 227 80.29 -26.01 48.10
N ASN A 228 80.57 -24.77 48.53
CA ASN A 228 81.39 -23.83 47.74
C ASN A 228 82.90 -24.14 47.77
N MET A 229 83.38 -24.88 48.77
CA MET A 229 84.81 -25.10 48.99
C MET A 229 85.45 -26.14 48.06
N GLU A 230 84.67 -27.11 47.54
CA GLU A 230 85.22 -28.21 46.75
C GLU A 230 85.51 -27.80 45.30
N LEU A 231 84.61 -27.05 44.67
CA LEU A 231 84.70 -26.58 43.28
C LEU A 231 86.00 -25.79 42.98
N ASN A 232 86.53 -25.09 43.99
CA ASN A 232 87.71 -24.23 43.83
C ASN A 232 89.02 -25.02 43.67
N LYS A 233 89.04 -26.32 44.04
CA LYS A 233 90.20 -27.21 43.87
C LYS A 233 90.39 -27.61 42.40
N GLU A 234 89.31 -27.99 41.73
CA GLU A 234 89.34 -28.58 40.37
C GLU A 234 89.90 -27.60 39.33
N LEU A 235 89.59 -26.31 39.47
CA LEU A 235 90.10 -25.22 38.62
C LEU A 235 91.64 -25.13 38.56
N SER A 236 92.35 -25.62 39.57
CA SER A 236 93.81 -25.54 39.63
C SER A 236 94.53 -26.45 38.62
N LEU A 237 93.94 -27.60 38.29
CA LEU A 237 94.63 -28.69 37.58
C LEU A 237 94.79 -28.45 36.07
N LEU A 238 93.83 -27.78 35.42
CA LEU A 238 93.84 -27.55 33.97
C LEU A 238 94.97 -26.62 33.49
N LYS A 239 95.58 -25.84 34.38
CA LYS A 239 96.53 -24.76 34.02
C LYS A 239 97.94 -25.24 33.62
N SER A 240 98.16 -26.56 33.56
CA SER A 240 99.49 -27.20 33.53
C SER A 240 99.98 -27.66 32.14
N LYS A 241 99.16 -27.59 31.08
CA LYS A 241 99.46 -28.22 29.78
C LYS A 241 99.62 -27.19 28.66
N GLY A 242 100.84 -26.70 28.48
CA GLY A 242 101.17 -25.63 27.52
C GLY A 242 100.98 -26.02 26.04
N ILE A 243 100.48 -25.07 25.26
CA ILE A 243 100.35 -25.14 23.79
C ILE A 243 101.43 -24.21 23.18
N THR A 244 102.06 -24.61 22.07
CA THR A 244 103.07 -23.80 21.37
C THR A 244 102.44 -22.62 20.62
N SER A 245 103.13 -21.46 20.57
CA SER A 245 102.58 -20.19 20.08
C SER A 245 101.98 -20.30 18.67
N ASP A 246 102.74 -20.82 17.70
CA ASP A 246 102.29 -20.93 16.30
C ASP A 246 101.01 -21.77 16.15
N ARG A 247 100.79 -22.73 17.05
CA ARG A 247 99.55 -23.53 17.11
C ARG A 247 98.40 -22.73 17.73
N ALA A 248 98.65 -21.88 18.72
CA ALA A 248 97.65 -20.94 19.21
C ALA A 248 97.26 -19.94 18.11
N ASP A 249 98.23 -19.32 17.43
CA ASP A 249 98.00 -18.33 16.36
C ASP A 249 97.29 -18.92 15.13
N SER A 250 97.48 -20.22 14.85
CA SER A 250 96.73 -20.93 13.82
C SER A 250 95.30 -21.29 14.27
N LEU A 251 95.10 -21.64 15.54
CA LEU A 251 93.78 -21.93 16.09
C LEU A 251 92.94 -20.66 16.28
N GLU A 252 93.55 -19.52 16.66
CA GLU A 252 92.83 -18.24 16.71
C GLU A 252 92.36 -17.83 15.32
N ARG A 253 93.20 -17.92 14.27
CA ARG A 253 92.75 -17.60 12.91
C ARG A 253 91.63 -18.51 12.42
N GLN A 254 91.67 -19.80 12.74
CA GLN A 254 90.55 -20.71 12.44
C GLN A 254 89.29 -20.39 13.26
N LEU A 255 89.43 -19.97 14.52
CA LEU A 255 88.32 -19.51 15.34
C LEU A 255 87.69 -18.23 14.76
N ARG A 256 88.48 -17.22 14.39
CA ARG A 256 87.98 -15.98 13.76
C ARG A 256 87.24 -16.24 12.45
N GLU A 257 87.77 -17.12 11.59
CA GLU A 257 87.10 -17.53 10.36
C GLU A 257 85.79 -18.26 10.66
N SER A 258 85.79 -19.17 11.63
CA SER A 258 84.58 -19.87 12.08
C SER A 258 83.55 -18.93 12.72
N ASP A 259 83.97 -17.91 13.45
CA ASP A 259 83.10 -16.88 14.05
C ASP A 259 82.43 -16.05 12.95
N ILE A 260 83.18 -15.66 11.91
CA ILE A 260 82.66 -14.92 10.75
C ILE A 260 81.63 -15.77 9.98
N GLN A 261 81.94 -17.05 9.74
CA GLN A 261 81.01 -17.99 9.08
C GLN A 261 79.76 -18.25 9.94
N LEU A 262 79.91 -18.34 11.27
CA LEU A 262 78.79 -18.46 12.21
C LEU A 262 77.92 -17.20 12.18
N HIS A 263 78.50 -15.99 12.22
CA HIS A 263 77.76 -14.74 12.11
C HIS A 263 77.00 -14.61 10.79
N HIS A 264 77.60 -15.01 9.66
CA HIS A 264 76.91 -15.04 8.37
C HIS A 264 75.75 -16.05 8.36
N ALA A 265 75.95 -17.24 8.93
CA ALA A 265 74.90 -18.25 9.06
C ALA A 265 73.74 -17.76 9.95
N VAL A 266 74.04 -17.13 11.10
CA VAL A 266 73.05 -16.53 11.99
C VAL A 266 72.25 -15.44 11.28
N ALA A 267 72.92 -14.47 10.64
CA ALA A 267 72.24 -13.40 9.89
C ALA A 267 71.36 -13.94 8.74
N SER A 268 71.80 -15.01 8.06
CA SER A 268 70.99 -15.69 7.04
C SER A 268 69.77 -16.41 7.63
N VAL A 269 69.87 -16.98 8.83
CA VAL A 269 68.75 -17.59 9.54
C VAL A 269 67.77 -16.50 10.01
N GLU A 270 68.26 -15.42 10.62
CA GLU A 270 67.45 -14.29 11.09
C GLU A 270 66.65 -13.65 9.94
N ALA A 271 67.29 -13.35 8.80
CA ALA A 271 66.62 -12.84 7.61
C ALA A 271 65.57 -13.82 7.04
N SER A 272 65.81 -15.13 7.13
CA SER A 272 64.82 -16.15 6.73
C SER A 272 63.63 -16.22 7.70
N GLN A 273 63.88 -16.06 9.00
CA GLN A 273 62.87 -16.05 10.06
C GLN A 273 62.02 -14.79 10.00
N GLU A 274 62.60 -13.63 9.72
CA GLU A 274 61.85 -12.38 9.47
C GLU A 274 60.93 -12.53 8.26
N LYS A 275 61.46 -13.05 7.13
CA LYS A 275 60.66 -13.34 5.94
C LYS A 275 59.51 -14.31 6.24
N GLN A 276 59.75 -15.36 7.02
CA GLN A 276 58.70 -16.29 7.44
C GLN A 276 57.63 -15.63 8.32
N THR A 277 58.04 -14.76 9.25
CA THR A 277 57.12 -13.98 10.11
C THR A 277 56.27 -13.02 9.28
N MET A 278 56.86 -12.30 8.31
CA MET A 278 56.12 -11.44 7.37
C MET A 278 55.10 -12.22 6.54
N LEU A 279 55.48 -13.40 6.04
CA LEU A 279 54.57 -14.28 5.30
C LEU A 279 53.41 -14.75 6.18
N TYR A 280 53.63 -15.14 7.44
CA TYR A 280 52.54 -15.50 8.35
C TYR A 280 51.61 -14.32 8.67
N SER A 281 52.13 -13.09 8.83
CA SER A 281 51.28 -11.90 8.98
C SER A 281 50.42 -11.68 7.74
N THR A 282 51.03 -11.75 6.55
CA THR A 282 50.33 -11.57 5.26
C THR A 282 49.23 -12.62 5.05
N ILE A 283 49.52 -13.89 5.37
CA ILE A 283 48.53 -14.97 5.36
C ILE A 283 47.41 -14.67 6.35
N LYS A 284 47.72 -14.13 7.54
CA LYS A 284 46.70 -13.83 8.55
C LYS A 284 45.75 -12.70 8.13
N ASP A 285 46.27 -11.68 7.47
CA ASP A 285 45.44 -10.61 6.91
C ASP A 285 44.56 -11.12 5.76
N MET A 286 45.08 -12.03 4.92
CA MET A 286 44.28 -12.72 3.89
C MET A 286 43.19 -13.61 4.50
N GLU A 287 43.46 -14.37 5.57
CA GLU A 287 42.43 -15.14 6.30
C GLU A 287 41.30 -14.23 6.80
N ASN A 288 41.65 -13.08 7.39
CA ASN A 288 40.69 -12.12 7.92
C ASN A 288 39.82 -11.53 6.80
N LEU A 289 40.44 -11.17 5.67
CA LEU A 289 39.73 -10.69 4.47
C LEU A 289 38.79 -11.76 3.90
N ILE A 290 39.23 -13.01 3.77
CA ILE A 290 38.38 -14.13 3.31
C ILE A 290 37.19 -14.31 4.24
N LYS A 291 37.37 -14.11 5.55
CA LYS A 291 36.30 -14.25 6.56
C LYS A 291 35.26 -13.13 6.47
N ASP A 292 35.68 -11.88 6.26
CA ASP A 292 34.80 -10.74 5.99
C ASP A 292 34.06 -10.88 4.65
N LEU A 293 34.77 -11.29 3.58
CA LEU A 293 34.16 -11.56 2.28
C LEU A 293 33.09 -12.67 2.36
N LYS A 294 33.34 -13.77 3.09
CA LYS A 294 32.31 -14.80 3.33
C LYS A 294 31.09 -14.24 4.07
N LEU A 295 31.29 -13.41 5.10
CA LEU A 295 30.17 -12.76 5.81
C LEU A 295 29.40 -11.77 4.93
N LYS A 296 30.05 -11.13 3.95
CA LYS A 296 29.41 -10.27 2.96
C LYS A 296 28.63 -11.08 1.91
N VAL A 297 29.18 -12.21 1.44
CA VAL A 297 28.50 -13.14 0.53
C VAL A 297 27.22 -13.67 1.16
N SER A 298 27.28 -14.26 2.36
CA SER A 298 26.06 -14.80 3.01
C SER A 298 25.03 -13.73 3.34
N LYS A 299 25.42 -12.46 3.54
CA LYS A 299 24.46 -11.34 3.65
C LYS A 299 23.80 -11.01 2.31
N ALA A 300 24.57 -10.99 1.22
CA ALA A 300 24.04 -10.75 -0.11
C ALA A 300 23.13 -11.89 -0.59
N GLU A 301 23.48 -13.13 -0.26
CA GLU A 301 22.72 -14.37 -0.51
C GLU A 301 21.35 -14.33 0.18
N ASN A 302 21.31 -14.09 1.49
CA ASN A 302 20.04 -13.90 2.24
C ASN A 302 19.22 -12.70 1.74
N HIS A 303 19.87 -11.65 1.21
CA HIS A 303 19.17 -10.52 0.59
C HIS A 303 18.60 -10.85 -0.80
N ALA A 304 19.24 -11.75 -1.55
CA ALA A 304 18.74 -12.25 -2.83
C ALA A 304 17.56 -13.22 -2.62
N GLU A 305 17.68 -14.19 -1.71
CA GLU A 305 16.61 -15.08 -1.28
C GLU A 305 15.36 -14.28 -0.84
N SER A 306 15.55 -13.30 0.06
CA SER A 306 14.45 -12.43 0.48
C SER A 306 13.91 -11.52 -0.63
N ALA A 307 14.63 -11.29 -1.73
CA ALA A 307 14.12 -10.58 -2.90
C ALA A 307 13.33 -11.52 -3.83
N GLU A 308 13.77 -12.77 -3.97
CA GLU A 308 13.10 -13.84 -4.71
C GLU A 308 11.72 -14.15 -4.08
N ASP A 309 11.65 -14.33 -2.75
CA ASP A 309 10.38 -14.46 -2.01
C ASP A 309 9.38 -13.36 -2.37
N LYS A 310 9.84 -12.10 -2.40
CA LYS A 310 8.99 -10.95 -2.74
C LYS A 310 8.56 -10.97 -4.21
N CYS A 311 9.43 -11.42 -5.12
CA CYS A 311 9.09 -11.56 -6.53
C CYS A 311 8.06 -12.68 -6.76
N ILE A 312 8.13 -13.79 -6.01
CA ILE A 312 7.13 -14.86 -6.03
C ILE A 312 5.77 -14.31 -5.57
N ILE A 313 5.70 -13.73 -4.38
CA ILE A 313 4.43 -13.18 -3.81
C ILE A 313 3.82 -12.10 -4.72
N LEU A 314 4.65 -11.23 -5.32
CA LEU A 314 4.18 -10.23 -6.29
C LEU A 314 3.70 -10.85 -7.60
N SER A 315 4.28 -11.97 -8.04
CA SER A 315 3.86 -12.69 -9.25
C SER A 315 2.53 -13.42 -9.04
N GLU A 316 2.37 -14.08 -7.89
CA GLU A 316 1.11 -14.73 -7.47
C GLU A 316 -0.02 -13.69 -7.41
N SER A 317 0.14 -12.62 -6.63
CA SER A 317 -0.87 -11.57 -6.50
C SER A 317 -1.19 -10.85 -7.83
N ASN A 318 -0.22 -10.73 -8.74
CA ASN A 318 -0.46 -10.20 -10.08
C ASN A 318 -1.21 -11.20 -10.99
N SER A 319 -1.10 -12.50 -10.76
CA SER A 319 -1.93 -13.52 -11.41
C SER A 319 -3.38 -13.40 -10.94
N ASP A 320 -3.60 -13.37 -9.62
CA ASP A 320 -4.94 -13.24 -9.00
C ASP A 320 -5.67 -12.00 -9.53
N LEU A 321 -5.01 -10.84 -9.54
CA LEU A 321 -5.56 -9.58 -10.06
C LEU A 321 -5.87 -9.65 -11.57
N ASN A 322 -5.08 -10.39 -12.35
CA ASN A 322 -5.34 -10.60 -13.77
C ASN A 322 -6.54 -11.55 -14.00
N GLU A 323 -6.72 -12.55 -13.15
CA GLU A 323 -7.92 -13.41 -13.16
C GLU A 323 -9.18 -12.60 -12.79
N GLU A 324 -9.15 -11.78 -11.73
CA GLU A 324 -10.25 -10.87 -11.37
C GLU A 324 -10.59 -9.91 -12.52
N LEU A 325 -9.59 -9.30 -13.16
CA LEU A 325 -9.78 -8.41 -14.31
C LEU A 325 -10.39 -9.15 -15.51
N SER A 326 -10.06 -10.42 -15.72
CA SER A 326 -10.65 -11.24 -16.79
C SER A 326 -12.13 -11.56 -16.49
N PHE A 327 -12.46 -11.90 -15.24
CA PHE A 327 -13.82 -12.17 -14.79
C PHE A 327 -14.71 -10.91 -14.87
N LEU A 328 -14.21 -9.78 -14.39
CA LEU A 328 -14.92 -8.50 -14.47
C LEU A 328 -15.17 -8.05 -15.91
N ARG A 329 -14.22 -8.32 -16.83
CA ARG A 329 -14.38 -8.06 -18.26
C ARG A 329 -15.47 -8.92 -18.89
N GLY A 330 -15.44 -10.24 -18.69
CA GLY A 330 -16.50 -11.13 -19.18
C GLY A 330 -17.89 -10.78 -18.63
N ARG A 331 -17.97 -10.35 -17.36
CA ARG A 331 -19.22 -9.85 -16.77
C ARG A 331 -19.69 -8.53 -17.41
N MET A 332 -18.77 -7.64 -17.76
CA MET A 332 -19.06 -6.38 -18.46
C MET A 332 -19.58 -6.65 -19.89
N GLU A 333 -18.94 -7.53 -20.64
CA GLU A 333 -19.36 -7.96 -21.98
C GLU A 333 -20.79 -8.55 -21.97
N CYS A 334 -21.12 -9.38 -20.98
CA CYS A 334 -22.48 -9.91 -20.78
C CYS A 334 -23.52 -8.82 -20.45
N LEU A 335 -23.14 -7.80 -19.67
CA LEU A 335 -24.03 -6.68 -19.35
C LEU A 335 -24.24 -5.75 -20.56
N GLU A 336 -23.21 -5.53 -21.37
CA GLU A 336 -23.29 -4.75 -22.61
C GLU A 336 -24.19 -5.43 -23.66
N ALA A 337 -24.05 -6.75 -23.85
CA ALA A 337 -24.94 -7.53 -24.71
C ALA A 337 -26.39 -7.50 -24.23
N SER A 338 -26.62 -7.64 -22.91
CA SER A 338 -27.95 -7.54 -22.30
C SER A 338 -28.58 -6.15 -22.46
N LEU A 339 -27.79 -5.08 -22.30
CA LEU A 339 -28.22 -3.70 -22.54
C LEU A 339 -28.63 -3.48 -24.00
N HIS A 340 -27.83 -3.94 -24.96
CA HIS A 340 -28.16 -3.84 -26.39
C HIS A 340 -29.45 -4.62 -26.73
N GLN A 341 -29.67 -5.79 -26.11
CA GLN A 341 -30.91 -6.54 -26.28
C GLN A 341 -32.13 -5.81 -25.69
N ALA A 342 -31.97 -5.19 -24.51
CA ALA A 342 -32.99 -4.35 -23.88
C ALA A 342 -33.33 -3.10 -24.72
N GLU A 343 -32.34 -2.49 -25.38
CA GLU A 343 -32.54 -1.33 -26.26
C GLU A 343 -33.29 -1.69 -27.54
N GLU A 344 -32.93 -2.78 -28.24
CA GLU A 344 -33.66 -3.21 -29.45
C GLU A 344 -35.09 -3.70 -29.14
N THR A 345 -35.32 -4.36 -28.00
CA THR A 345 -36.68 -4.78 -27.59
C THR A 345 -37.55 -3.60 -27.18
N LYS A 346 -37.01 -2.62 -26.45
CA LYS A 346 -37.64 -1.30 -26.19
C LYS A 346 -38.01 -0.58 -27.49
N LYS A 347 -37.08 -0.52 -28.45
CA LYS A 347 -37.24 0.10 -29.78
C LYS A 347 -38.27 -0.61 -30.65
N ALA A 348 -38.35 -1.94 -30.60
CA ALA A 348 -39.40 -2.72 -31.26
C ALA A 348 -40.78 -2.45 -30.61
N THR A 349 -40.84 -2.44 -29.28
CA THR A 349 -42.07 -2.16 -28.52
C THR A 349 -42.61 -0.75 -28.79
N ALA A 350 -41.73 0.26 -28.88
CA ALA A 350 -42.11 1.62 -29.23
C ALA A 350 -42.72 1.73 -30.65
N LYS A 351 -42.24 0.92 -31.62
CA LYS A 351 -42.83 0.85 -32.97
C LYS A 351 -44.23 0.23 -32.95
N ASP A 352 -44.43 -0.87 -32.24
CA ASP A 352 -45.74 -1.51 -32.09
C ASP A 352 -46.76 -0.57 -31.40
N ILE A 353 -46.36 0.11 -30.33
CA ILE A 353 -47.18 1.15 -29.69
C ILE A 353 -47.53 2.27 -30.68
N GLY A 354 -46.59 2.71 -31.53
CA GLY A 354 -46.84 3.68 -32.59
C GLY A 354 -47.94 3.23 -33.56
N VAL A 355 -47.81 2.02 -34.12
CA VAL A 355 -48.79 1.43 -35.05
C VAL A 355 -50.17 1.29 -34.39
N ARG A 356 -50.23 0.80 -33.15
CA ARG A 356 -51.50 0.69 -32.40
C ARG A 356 -52.13 2.06 -32.14
N THR A 357 -51.33 3.08 -31.84
CA THR A 357 -51.80 4.45 -31.60
C THR A 357 -52.40 5.06 -32.86
N GLU A 358 -51.79 4.84 -34.03
CA GLU A 358 -52.32 5.29 -35.32
C GLU A 358 -53.68 4.64 -35.65
N VAL A 359 -53.81 3.33 -35.44
CA VAL A 359 -55.08 2.61 -35.62
C VAL A 359 -56.16 3.13 -34.67
N ILE A 360 -55.83 3.36 -33.39
CA ILE A 360 -56.76 3.91 -32.40
C ILE A 360 -57.19 5.34 -32.79
N ALA A 361 -56.25 6.19 -33.23
CA ALA A 361 -56.56 7.54 -33.69
C ALA A 361 -57.53 7.53 -34.89
N GLY A 362 -57.31 6.65 -35.87
CA GLY A 362 -58.22 6.45 -37.01
C GLY A 362 -59.63 6.05 -36.58
N LEU A 363 -59.74 5.10 -35.64
CA LEU A 363 -61.03 4.66 -35.09
C LEU A 363 -61.74 5.77 -34.31
N VAL A 364 -61.01 6.60 -33.55
CA VAL A 364 -61.59 7.77 -32.84
C VAL A 364 -62.15 8.81 -33.82
N VAL A 365 -61.45 9.08 -34.94
CA VAL A 365 -61.96 9.97 -35.99
C VAL A 365 -63.22 9.41 -36.64
N GLN A 366 -63.26 8.11 -36.97
CA GLN A 366 -64.47 7.46 -37.50
C GLN A 366 -65.65 7.55 -36.51
N LEU A 367 -65.40 7.29 -35.21
CA LEU A 367 -66.41 7.39 -34.17
C LEU A 367 -66.94 8.82 -33.99
N ALA A 368 -66.10 9.84 -34.17
CA ALA A 368 -66.50 11.24 -34.13
C ALA A 368 -67.43 11.61 -35.31
N LEU A 369 -67.10 11.15 -36.54
CA LEU A 369 -67.93 11.35 -37.72
C LEU A 369 -69.30 10.67 -37.59
N GLU A 370 -69.34 9.44 -37.08
CA GLU A 370 -70.60 8.73 -36.82
C GLU A 370 -71.44 9.39 -35.72
N ARG A 371 -70.81 9.87 -34.64
CA ARG A 371 -71.50 10.69 -33.63
C ARG A 371 -72.10 11.96 -34.24
N GLU A 372 -71.39 12.65 -35.13
CA GLU A 372 -71.90 13.83 -35.81
C GLU A 372 -73.08 13.49 -36.76
N ARG A 373 -72.99 12.37 -37.50
CA ARG A 373 -74.06 11.86 -38.36
C ARG A 373 -75.34 11.56 -37.56
N LEU A 374 -75.21 10.85 -36.45
CA LEU A 374 -76.32 10.53 -35.55
C LEU A 374 -76.90 11.81 -34.91
N GLN A 375 -76.07 12.75 -34.48
CA GLN A 375 -76.51 14.03 -33.92
C GLN A 375 -77.32 14.86 -34.94
N LYS A 376 -76.93 14.84 -36.23
CA LYS A 376 -77.69 15.44 -37.34
C LYS A 376 -79.04 14.74 -37.53
N GLN A 377 -79.09 13.41 -37.54
CA GLN A 377 -80.33 12.63 -37.65
C GLN A 377 -81.29 12.90 -36.48
N ILE A 378 -80.82 12.83 -35.23
CA ILE A 378 -81.60 13.15 -34.02
C ILE A 378 -82.14 14.59 -34.07
N SER A 379 -81.36 15.54 -34.58
CA SER A 379 -81.78 16.92 -34.75
C SER A 379 -82.87 17.09 -35.82
N SER A 380 -82.90 16.23 -36.85
CA SER A 380 -83.97 16.19 -37.84
C SER A 380 -85.27 15.64 -37.24
N LEU A 381 -85.24 14.43 -36.65
CA LEU A 381 -86.41 13.83 -35.99
C LEU A 381 -86.97 14.73 -34.88
N ARG A 382 -86.13 15.50 -34.18
CA ARG A 382 -86.58 16.47 -33.16
C ARG A 382 -87.36 17.64 -33.76
N LYS A 383 -87.01 18.11 -34.97
CA LYS A 383 -87.80 19.13 -35.70
C LYS A 383 -89.13 18.56 -36.17
N GLU A 384 -89.09 17.36 -36.76
CA GLU A 384 -90.27 16.64 -37.26
C GLU A 384 -91.27 16.33 -36.15
N LYS A 385 -90.82 15.76 -35.02
CA LYS A 385 -91.65 15.57 -33.82
C LYS A 385 -92.26 16.89 -33.31
N LYS A 386 -91.52 18.01 -33.38
CA LYS A 386 -92.04 19.33 -32.99
C LYS A 386 -93.11 19.87 -33.95
N ILE A 387 -93.06 19.49 -35.23
CA ILE A 387 -94.11 19.79 -36.23
C ILE A 387 -95.34 18.91 -35.96
N LEU A 388 -95.15 17.61 -35.77
CA LEU A 388 -96.26 16.67 -35.51
C LEU A 388 -97.01 16.99 -34.20
N VAL A 389 -96.29 17.34 -33.13
CA VAL A 389 -96.90 17.78 -31.85
C VAL A 389 -97.70 19.08 -32.03
N LYS A 390 -97.24 20.02 -32.86
CA LYS A 390 -98.01 21.22 -33.20
C LYS A 390 -99.30 20.88 -33.94
N HIS A 391 -99.25 20.01 -34.95
CA HIS A 391 -100.45 19.56 -35.65
C HIS A 391 -101.45 18.90 -34.70
N LEU A 392 -101.00 18.01 -33.81
CA LEU A 392 -101.87 17.40 -32.80
C LEU A 392 -102.54 18.45 -31.89
N GLN A 393 -101.77 19.44 -31.42
CA GLN A 393 -102.29 20.55 -30.61
C GLN A 393 -103.26 21.45 -31.38
N GLN A 394 -103.06 21.66 -32.68
CA GLN A 394 -104.01 22.38 -33.53
C GLN A 394 -105.31 21.57 -33.67
N THR A 395 -105.23 20.27 -33.97
CA THR A 395 -106.43 19.41 -34.09
C THR A 395 -107.22 19.26 -32.79
N THR A 396 -106.59 19.29 -31.60
CA THR A 396 -107.34 19.31 -30.33
C THR A 396 -107.98 20.67 -30.03
N ASN A 397 -107.36 21.77 -30.44
CA ASN A 397 -107.97 23.11 -30.30
C ASN A 397 -109.10 23.33 -31.32
N GLU A 398 -108.99 22.78 -32.54
CA GLU A 398 -110.02 22.85 -33.57
C GLU A 398 -111.25 21.97 -33.27
N LEU A 399 -111.06 20.81 -32.59
CA LEU A 399 -112.18 20.03 -32.04
C LEU A 399 -112.80 20.62 -30.77
N GLY A 400 -112.10 21.51 -30.06
CA GLY A 400 -112.54 22.08 -28.78
C GLY A 400 -113.56 23.22 -28.88
N ALA A 401 -113.96 23.62 -30.09
CA ALA A 401 -114.75 24.84 -30.34
C ALA A 401 -116.25 24.60 -30.60
N SER A 402 -116.87 23.58 -30.00
CA SER A 402 -118.33 23.37 -30.10
C SER A 402 -118.98 22.66 -28.91
N MET A 403 -119.98 23.32 -28.33
CA MET A 403 -121.00 22.80 -27.39
C MET A 403 -120.52 22.31 -26.00
N SER A 404 -121.51 22.10 -25.13
CA SER A 404 -121.39 22.29 -23.67
C SER A 404 -122.05 21.20 -22.81
N HIS A 405 -121.68 21.24 -21.52
CA HIS A 405 -122.44 20.81 -20.34
C HIS A 405 -122.36 19.35 -19.83
N ASP A 406 -122.37 19.28 -18.49
CA ASP A 406 -122.58 18.15 -17.55
C ASP A 406 -121.66 16.92 -17.62
N GLY A 407 -121.38 16.29 -16.46
CA GLY A 407 -120.64 15.01 -16.45
C GLY A 407 -119.91 14.49 -15.20
N LYS A 408 -120.09 15.09 -14.01
CA LYS A 408 -119.81 14.50 -12.66
C LYS A 408 -118.97 13.20 -12.57
N GLY A 409 -117.74 13.31 -12.05
CA GLY A 409 -117.03 12.22 -11.34
C GLY A 409 -115.56 12.08 -11.69
N ASN A 410 -114.62 11.65 -10.83
CA ASN A 410 -114.44 11.56 -9.37
C ASN A 410 -113.10 10.79 -9.18
N SER A 411 -112.42 10.95 -8.05
CA SER A 411 -111.32 10.10 -7.57
C SER A 411 -109.92 10.13 -8.24
N ASN A 412 -108.97 10.60 -7.42
CA ASN A 412 -107.71 9.92 -7.04
C ASN A 412 -106.35 10.32 -7.65
N ASP A 413 -105.72 11.31 -7.00
CA ASP A 413 -104.54 11.14 -6.09
C ASP A 413 -103.09 10.88 -6.62
N TYR A 414 -102.13 11.15 -5.73
CA TYR A 414 -100.67 10.87 -5.75
C TYR A 414 -99.73 11.60 -6.74
N MET A 415 -99.37 12.82 -6.35
CA MET A 415 -98.00 13.25 -5.90
C MET A 415 -96.69 12.74 -6.57
N HIS A 416 -95.70 13.64 -6.53
CA HIS A 416 -94.23 13.44 -6.67
C HIS A 416 -93.68 13.20 -8.11
N SER A 417 -92.47 13.65 -8.47
CA SER A 417 -91.54 14.54 -7.75
C SER A 417 -90.67 15.43 -8.67
N LYS A 418 -90.13 16.49 -8.07
CA LYS A 418 -89.09 17.38 -8.62
C LYS A 418 -87.71 16.84 -8.23
N LEU A 419 -86.76 16.76 -9.16
CA LEU A 419 -85.32 16.93 -8.87
C LEU A 419 -84.52 17.23 -10.14
N ALA A 420 -83.36 17.85 -9.95
CA ALA A 420 -82.33 18.16 -10.94
C ALA A 420 -80.96 17.80 -10.33
N PHE A 421 -79.84 18.20 -10.97
CA PHE A 421 -78.46 17.84 -10.60
C PHE A 421 -78.09 16.36 -10.86
N SER A 422 -76.83 15.98 -11.07
CA SER A 422 -75.70 16.69 -11.73
C SER A 422 -74.60 15.69 -12.11
N THR A 423 -73.56 16.17 -12.79
CA THR A 423 -72.25 15.53 -12.91
C THR A 423 -71.70 15.00 -11.57
N VAL A 424 -71.32 13.73 -11.54
CA VAL A 424 -70.34 13.17 -10.60
C VAL A 424 -69.41 12.24 -11.39
N THR A 425 -68.11 12.46 -11.29
CA THR A 425 -67.05 11.56 -11.77
C THR A 425 -66.87 10.38 -10.82
N CYS A 426 -66.52 9.21 -11.34
CA CYS A 426 -66.16 8.06 -10.51
C CYS A 426 -64.80 7.50 -10.94
N GLU A 427 -63.76 7.83 -10.17
CA GLU A 427 -62.56 7.01 -10.10
C GLU A 427 -62.83 5.85 -9.15
N LYS A 428 -62.47 4.62 -9.56
CA LYS A 428 -61.63 3.73 -8.73
C LYS A 428 -61.19 2.47 -9.48
N ASP A 429 -60.06 1.94 -9.05
CA ASP A 429 -59.45 0.73 -9.55
C ASP A 429 -60.30 -0.52 -9.30
N SER A 430 -60.19 -1.50 -10.19
CA SER A 430 -60.50 -2.89 -9.89
C SER A 430 -59.37 -3.78 -10.41
N LYS A 431 -58.55 -4.29 -9.49
CA LYS A 431 -57.38 -5.13 -9.80
C LYS A 431 -57.72 -6.60 -9.59
N GLY A 432 -57.73 -7.37 -10.67
CA GLY A 432 -57.67 -8.83 -10.64
C GLY A 432 -58.99 -9.58 -10.88
N ALA A 433 -59.05 -10.24 -12.03
CA ALA A 433 -59.60 -11.58 -12.22
C ALA A 433 -58.81 -12.21 -13.40
N ALA A 434 -58.72 -13.54 -13.46
CA ALA A 434 -57.85 -14.24 -14.39
C ALA A 434 -58.62 -15.08 -15.43
N GLU A 435 -57.82 -15.61 -16.36
CA GLU A 435 -57.97 -16.93 -16.99
C GLU A 435 -58.80 -17.12 -18.28
N PHE A 436 -58.28 -18.06 -19.07
CA PHE A 436 -58.77 -18.69 -20.31
C PHE A 436 -59.18 -17.83 -21.51
N LEU A 437 -58.40 -17.97 -22.60
CA LEU A 437 -58.69 -19.01 -23.59
C LEU A 437 -57.39 -19.57 -24.21
N ALA A 438 -57.42 -20.80 -24.71
CA ALA A 438 -56.24 -21.50 -25.23
C ALA A 438 -56.57 -22.29 -26.52
N THR A 439 -55.65 -22.23 -27.48
CA THR A 439 -55.56 -23.08 -28.70
C THR A 439 -54.14 -22.89 -29.28
N SER A 440 -53.43 -23.86 -29.87
CA SER A 440 -53.31 -25.32 -29.70
C SER A 440 -52.34 -25.83 -30.78
N SER A 441 -51.62 -26.94 -30.53
CA SER A 441 -50.70 -27.66 -31.46
C SER A 441 -49.38 -26.96 -31.84
N GLU A 442 -48.27 -27.66 -32.12
CA GLU A 442 -47.64 -28.87 -31.51
C GLU A 442 -46.14 -28.92 -31.99
N PRO A 443 -45.28 -29.93 -31.65
CA PRO A 443 -43.89 -29.62 -31.24
C PRO A 443 -42.78 -30.16 -32.16
N GLU A 444 -41.51 -29.82 -31.85
CA GLU A 444 -40.41 -30.78 -32.03
C GLU A 444 -39.29 -30.70 -30.95
N LYS A 445 -39.03 -31.87 -30.35
CA LYS A 445 -37.78 -32.41 -29.74
C LYS A 445 -36.91 -31.59 -28.76
N MET A 446 -36.85 -32.11 -27.53
CA MET A 446 -35.77 -31.95 -26.53
C MET A 446 -34.67 -33.03 -26.75
N PRO A 447 -33.45 -32.89 -26.19
CA PRO A 447 -33.15 -33.21 -24.77
C PRO A 447 -32.51 -32.00 -24.02
N LYS A 448 -32.57 -31.83 -22.69
CA LYS A 448 -32.09 -32.68 -21.56
C LYS A 448 -30.56 -32.88 -21.59
N ASP A 449 -29.81 -32.75 -20.50
CA ASP A 449 -30.16 -32.96 -19.08
C ASP A 449 -29.94 -31.76 -18.12
N VAL A 450 -30.39 -31.93 -16.86
CA VAL A 450 -30.26 -31.01 -15.71
C VAL A 450 -30.14 -31.84 -14.41
N PRO A 451 -29.25 -31.49 -13.46
CA PRO A 451 -29.70 -31.11 -12.10
C PRO A 451 -29.08 -29.75 -11.69
N LEU A 452 -29.83 -28.73 -11.27
CA LEU A 452 -30.73 -28.60 -10.10
C LEU A 452 -29.96 -28.43 -8.77
N GLY A 453 -29.98 -27.21 -8.21
CA GLY A 453 -29.25 -26.86 -6.97
C GLY A 453 -29.46 -25.42 -6.48
N GLU A 454 -30.68 -25.09 -6.06
CA GLU A 454 -31.08 -23.86 -5.34
C GLU A 454 -32.19 -24.22 -4.32
N PRO A 455 -32.62 -23.35 -3.36
CA PRO A 455 -32.34 -21.92 -3.21
C PRO A 455 -31.82 -21.48 -1.83
N GLY A 456 -31.55 -20.18 -1.64
CA GLY A 456 -31.16 -19.61 -0.33
C GLY A 456 -31.23 -18.08 -0.25
N ILE A 457 -32.44 -17.51 -0.17
CA ILE A 457 -32.65 -16.05 0.00
C ILE A 457 -32.44 -15.65 1.47
N GLY A 458 -31.67 -14.58 1.70
CA GLY A 458 -31.54 -13.94 3.02
C GLY A 458 -31.23 -12.44 2.89
N LEU A 459 -32.15 -11.59 3.33
CA LEU A 459 -32.03 -10.12 3.31
C LEU A 459 -32.24 -9.59 4.74
N ALA A 460 -31.19 -9.07 5.39
CA ALA A 460 -31.30 -8.38 6.67
C ALA A 460 -30.20 -7.32 6.86
N ASP A 461 -30.65 -6.21 7.42
CA ASP A 461 -30.09 -4.87 7.45
C ASP A 461 -29.05 -4.60 8.57
N SER A 462 -28.19 -3.59 8.35
CA SER A 462 -27.61 -2.63 9.31
C SER A 462 -26.71 -2.98 10.52
N THR A 463 -25.79 -2.02 10.76
CA THR A 463 -25.21 -1.55 12.04
C THR A 463 -24.25 -2.43 12.87
N ALA A 464 -22.95 -2.26 12.57
CA ALA A 464 -21.90 -1.69 13.45
C ALA A 464 -21.64 -2.18 14.90
N LYS A 465 -20.31 -2.26 15.20
CA LYS A 465 -19.57 -1.70 16.38
C LYS A 465 -18.89 -2.73 17.31
N LEU A 466 -17.61 -2.47 17.63
CA LEU A 466 -16.71 -3.13 18.63
C LEU A 466 -16.25 -4.57 18.23
N GLU A 467 -15.09 -5.12 18.68
CA GLU A 467 -14.11 -4.61 19.67
C GLU A 467 -12.64 -5.04 19.45
N THR A 468 -11.73 -4.21 20.00
CA THR A 468 -10.31 -4.44 20.44
C THR A 468 -9.38 -5.50 19.80
N THR A 469 -8.35 -4.98 19.13
CA THR A 469 -6.89 -5.20 19.36
C THR A 469 -6.37 -6.51 19.99
N ARG A 470 -5.28 -7.04 19.42
CA ARG A 470 -4.08 -7.42 20.20
C ARG A 470 -2.79 -7.41 19.36
N ASN A 471 -1.84 -6.56 19.75
CA ASN A 471 -0.44 -6.75 19.36
C ASN A 471 0.11 -7.99 20.09
N ILE A 472 0.94 -8.79 19.44
CA ILE A 472 1.62 -9.92 20.07
C ILE A 472 3.07 -9.53 20.36
N ASP A 473 3.44 -9.58 21.63
CA ASP A 473 4.80 -9.33 22.12
C ASP A 473 5.71 -10.53 21.80
N ILE A 474 6.89 -10.24 21.23
CA ILE A 474 7.87 -11.23 20.78
C ILE A 474 8.53 -11.97 21.96
N ALA A 475 8.41 -11.45 23.19
CA ALA A 475 9.06 -11.99 24.38
C ALA A 475 8.59 -13.39 24.86
N GLN A 476 7.42 -13.90 24.42
CA GLN A 476 6.82 -15.11 25.03
C GLN A 476 7.09 -16.46 24.32
N LEU A 477 7.67 -16.50 23.11
CA LEU A 477 7.84 -17.74 22.35
C LEU A 477 9.05 -18.62 22.76
N ARG A 478 9.29 -18.76 24.08
CA ARG A 478 10.31 -19.67 24.65
C ARG A 478 9.72 -20.68 25.64
N SER A 479 9.04 -21.70 25.13
CA SER A 479 9.12 -23.08 25.64
C SER A 479 8.35 -24.08 24.74
N LYS A 480 8.60 -25.38 24.91
CA LYS A 480 7.82 -26.51 24.33
C LYS A 480 7.93 -26.79 22.82
N LYS A 481 9.12 -26.64 22.23
CA LYS A 481 9.68 -27.74 21.41
C LYS A 481 11.10 -28.02 21.88
N LEU A 482 11.36 -29.30 22.20
CA LEU A 482 12.62 -29.81 22.74
C LEU A 482 12.82 -31.21 22.13
N PHE A 483 14.06 -31.63 21.91
CA PHE A 483 14.46 -32.95 21.36
C PHE A 483 13.97 -33.31 19.95
N LEU A 484 14.71 -32.82 18.95
CA LEU A 484 15.36 -33.57 17.85
C LEU A 484 16.19 -32.52 17.07
N PHE A 485 17.44 -32.73 16.64
CA PHE A 485 18.26 -33.94 16.53
C PHE A 485 19.70 -33.62 17.02
N ILE A 486 20.38 -34.53 17.71
CA ILE A 486 21.85 -34.44 17.92
C ILE A 486 22.49 -35.49 17.00
N LEU A 487 22.84 -35.08 15.78
CA LEU A 487 23.89 -35.68 14.94
C LEU A 487 24.01 -34.90 13.61
N MET A 488 25.08 -34.10 13.48
CA MET A 488 25.86 -33.73 12.28
C MET A 488 26.80 -32.59 12.67
#